data_AF-A0A536VYC4-F1
#
_entry.id   AF-A0A536VYC4-F1
#
_cell.length_a   1.000
_cell.length_b   1.000
_cell.length_c   1.000
_cell.angle_alpha   90.00
_cell.angle_beta   90.00
_cell.angle_gamma   90.00
#
_symmetry.space_group_name_H-M   'P 1'
#
loop_
_entity.id
_entity.type
_entity.pdbx_description
1 polymer ?
#
loop_
_entity_poly.entity_id
_entity_poly.type
_entity_poly.pdbx_seq_one_letter_code
_entity_poly.pdbx_strand_id
1 'polypeptide(L)'
;MITSAQLRAARALVGMDQRDLAAASGLSLPTIQRMEASEGVIRGNVDSLMKLIAALEAAGVELISEGAVSEKAGRGIRLKTR
;
A
#
# COMPACT_ATOMS: atom_id res chain seq x y z
N MET A 1 -4.89 8.97 -0.96
CA MET A 1 -5.63 7.84 -1.56
C MET A 1 -4.63 6.87 -2.15
N ILE A 2 -4.80 5.55 -1.96
CA ILE A 2 -3.87 4.51 -2.43
C ILE A 2 -4.48 3.72 -3.59
N THR A 3 -3.67 3.41 -4.60
CA THR A 3 -4.08 2.55 -5.72
C THR A 3 -3.71 1.08 -5.50
N SER A 4 -4.40 0.16 -6.17
CA SER A 4 -4.08 -1.28 -6.12
C SER A 4 -2.67 -1.60 -6.62
N ALA A 5 -2.17 -0.81 -7.59
CA ALA A 5 -0.80 -0.91 -8.08
C ALA A 5 0.21 -0.47 -7.01
N GLN A 6 -0.04 0.65 -6.33
CA GLN A 6 0.81 1.10 -5.20
C GLN A 6 0.81 0.08 -4.07
N LEU A 7 -0.34 -0.51 -3.74
CA LEU A 7 -0.44 -1.55 -2.71
C LEU A 7 0.44 -2.76 -3.04
N ARG A 8 0.31 -3.31 -4.25
CA ARG A 8 1.12 -4.45 -4.72
C ARG A 8 2.60 -4.12 -4.72
N ALA A 9 2.98 -2.92 -5.17
CA ALA A 9 4.37 -2.47 -5.20
C ALA A 9 4.94 -2.31 -3.79
N ALA A 10 4.21 -1.68 -2.87
CA ALA A 10 4.59 -1.54 -1.47
C ALA A 10 4.81 -2.89 -0.81
N ARG A 11 3.87 -3.82 -0.99
CA ARG A 11 3.97 -5.19 -0.46
C ARG A 11 5.21 -5.92 -0.99
N ALA A 12 5.44 -5.86 -2.31
CA ALA A 12 6.61 -6.48 -2.93
C ALA A 12 7.93 -5.88 -2.42
N LEU A 13 7.96 -4.57 -2.15
CA LEU A 13 9.16 -3.87 -1.65
C LEU A 13 9.62 -4.41 -0.28
N VAL A 14 8.68 -4.82 0.57
CA VAL A 14 8.96 -5.39 1.90
C VAL A 14 8.91 -6.92 1.93
N GLY A 15 8.83 -7.58 0.75
CA GLY A 15 8.86 -9.03 0.65
C GLY A 15 7.66 -9.76 1.26
N MET A 16 6.54 -9.07 1.47
CA MET A 16 5.32 -9.67 2.03
C MET A 16 4.49 -10.39 0.96
N ASP A 17 3.84 -11.48 1.33
CA ASP A 17 2.72 -12.03 0.56
C ASP A 17 1.36 -11.44 1.04
N GLN A 18 0.26 -11.83 0.39
CA GLN A 18 -1.07 -11.31 0.75
C GLN A 18 -1.52 -11.74 2.17
N ARG A 19 -1.06 -12.90 2.66
CA ARG A 19 -1.37 -13.41 3.99
C ARG A 19 -0.58 -12.64 5.05
N ASP A 20 0.68 -12.33 4.78
CA ASP A 20 1.52 -11.51 5.65
C ASP A 20 0.88 -10.13 5.86
N LEU A 21 0.46 -9.48 4.77
CA LEU A 21 -0.20 -8.18 4.83
C LEU A 21 -1.56 -8.25 5.53
N ALA A 22 -2.34 -9.31 5.30
CA ALA A 22 -3.60 -9.53 6.00
C ALA A 22 -3.38 -9.64 7.52
N ALA A 23 -2.39 -10.44 7.93
CA ALA A 23 -2.02 -10.59 9.34
C ALA A 23 -1.53 -9.27 9.96
N ALA A 24 -0.61 -8.56 9.28
CA ALA A 24 -0.03 -7.31 9.75
C ALA A 24 -1.07 -6.18 9.89
N SER A 25 -2.05 -6.11 8.97
CA SER A 25 -3.12 -5.10 9.00
C SER A 25 -4.34 -5.48 9.84
N GLY A 26 -4.43 -6.74 10.30
CA GLY A 26 -5.63 -7.25 10.96
C GLY A 26 -6.87 -7.29 10.05
N LEU A 27 -6.67 -7.27 8.73
CA LEU A 27 -7.73 -7.43 7.73
C LEU A 27 -7.81 -8.88 7.27
N SER A 28 -8.98 -9.31 6.80
CA SER A 28 -9.13 -10.66 6.24
C SER A 28 -8.39 -10.78 4.90
N LEU A 29 -7.85 -11.97 4.61
CA LEU A 29 -7.20 -12.26 3.32
C LEU A 29 -8.10 -11.92 2.11
N PRO A 30 -9.41 -12.25 2.08
CA PRO A 30 -10.30 -11.83 1.00
C PRO A 30 -10.42 -10.31 0.85
N THR A 31 -10.27 -9.55 1.94
CA THR A 31 -10.27 -8.08 1.87
C THR A 31 -9.02 -7.58 1.15
N ILE A 32 -7.83 -8.08 1.52
CA ILE A 32 -6.58 -7.75 0.82
C ILE A 32 -6.65 -8.13 -0.65
N GLN A 33 -7.15 -9.33 -0.97
CA GLN A 33 -7.30 -9.79 -2.36
C GLN A 33 -8.24 -8.87 -3.17
N ARG A 34 -9.38 -8.46 -2.62
CA ARG A 34 -10.28 -7.50 -3.29
C ARG A 34 -9.64 -6.13 -3.49
N MET A 35 -8.87 -5.66 -2.51
CA MET A 35 -8.15 -4.39 -2.60
C MET A 35 -7.08 -4.43 -3.70
N GLU A 36 -6.29 -5.49 -3.77
CA GLU A 36 -5.27 -5.66 -4.82
C GLU A 36 -5.85 -5.90 -6.22
N ALA A 37 -7.05 -6.50 -6.30
CA ALA A 37 -7.77 -6.74 -7.56
C ALA A 37 -8.53 -5.49 -8.07
N SER A 38 -8.62 -4.43 -7.28
CA SER A 38 -9.35 -3.21 -7.69
C SER A 38 -8.68 -2.52 -8.88
N GLU A 39 -9.48 -1.97 -9.79
CA GLU A 39 -8.98 -1.10 -10.85
C GLU A 39 -8.79 0.33 -10.32
N GLY A 40 -7.54 0.79 -10.28
CA GLY A 40 -7.21 2.15 -9.83
C GLY A 40 -7.20 2.32 -8.31
N VAL A 41 -7.90 3.35 -7.81
CA VAL A 41 -7.95 3.70 -6.39
C VAL A 41 -8.75 2.65 -5.62
N ILE A 42 -8.18 2.16 -4.51
CA ILE A 42 -8.83 1.17 -3.65
C ILE A 42 -10.04 1.85 -2.98
N ARG A 43 -11.22 1.27 -3.18
CA ARG A 43 -12.45 1.68 -2.49
C ARG A 43 -12.63 0.82 -1.24
N GLY A 44 -12.81 1.47 -0.09
CA GLY A 44 -12.99 0.81 1.20
C GLY A 44 -13.38 1.81 2.27
N ASN A 45 -13.79 1.33 3.44
CA ASN A 45 -13.98 2.21 4.59
C ASN A 45 -12.63 2.77 5.06
N VAL A 46 -12.68 3.93 5.70
CA VAL A 46 -11.48 4.66 6.15
C VAL A 46 -10.67 3.82 7.14
N ASP A 47 -11.32 3.13 8.07
CA ASP A 47 -10.66 2.29 9.08
C ASP A 47 -9.78 1.20 8.45
N SER A 48 -10.27 0.50 7.44
CA SER A 48 -9.51 -0.55 6.75
C SER A 48 -8.32 0.03 6.00
N LEU A 49 -8.50 1.18 5.35
CA LEU A 49 -7.40 1.86 4.66
C LEU A 49 -6.33 2.34 5.65
N MET A 50 -6.73 2.85 6.83
CA MET A 50 -5.80 3.27 7.88
C MET A 50 -4.99 2.10 8.42
N LYS A 51 -5.63 0.96 8.70
CA LYS A 51 -4.95 -0.28 9.14
C LYS A 51 -3.94 -0.78 8.11
N LEU A 52 -4.31 -0.74 6.83
CA LEU A 52 -3.45 -1.12 5.73
C LEU A 52 -2.20 -0.24 5.64
N ILE A 53 -2.38 1.08 5.68
CA ILE A 53 -1.28 2.06 5.63
C ILE A 53 -0.36 1.88 6.83
N ALA A 54 -0.92 1.78 8.04
CA ALA A 54 -0.13 1.58 9.25
C ALA A 54 0.70 0.28 9.22
N ALA A 55 0.16 -0.81 8.67
CA ALA A 55 0.90 -2.06 8.51
C ALA A 55 2.08 -1.93 7.55
N LEU A 56 1.91 -1.21 6.44
CA LEU A 56 2.98 -0.94 5.48
C LEU A 56 4.06 -0.02 6.08
N GLU A 57 3.65 1.02 6.81
CA GLU A 57 4.57 1.91 7.53
C GLU A 57 5.39 1.16 8.59
N ALA A 58 4.75 0.30 9.37
CA ALA A 58 5.43 -0.55 10.34
C ALA A 58 6.41 -1.54 9.69
N ALA A 59 6.14 -1.95 8.45
CA ALA A 59 7.04 -2.78 7.64
C ALA A 59 8.19 -1.99 6.98
N GLY A 60 8.22 -0.66 7.11
CA GLY A 60 9.26 0.20 6.57
C GLY A 60 8.93 0.86 5.21
N VAL A 61 7.67 0.82 4.78
CA VAL A 61 7.22 1.55 3.57
C VAL A 61 6.78 2.95 3.95
N GLU A 62 7.32 3.96 3.25
CA GLU A 62 6.80 5.33 3.30
C GLU A 62 5.96 5.60 2.05
N LEU A 63 4.65 5.82 2.22
CA LEU A 63 3.76 6.19 1.12
C LEU A 63 3.82 7.71 0.90
N ILE A 64 4.31 8.10 -0.27
CA ILE A 64 4.43 9.51 -0.65
C ILE A 64 3.14 9.95 -1.36
N SER A 65 2.51 10.99 -0.84
CA SER A 65 1.32 11.61 -1.43
C SER A 65 1.59 12.17 -2.83
N GLU A 66 0.54 12.25 -3.64
CA GLU A 66 0.63 12.86 -4.97
C GLU A 66 1.18 14.30 -4.88
N GLY A 67 2.15 14.62 -5.75
CA GLY A 67 2.82 15.92 -5.77
C GLY A 67 3.81 16.17 -4.62
N ALA A 68 3.89 15.29 -3.61
CA ALA A 68 4.78 15.49 -2.48
C ALA A 68 6.27 15.27 -2.86
N VAL A 69 7.13 16.05 -2.22
CA VAL A 69 8.58 15.93 -2.30
C VAL A 69 9.03 14.79 -1.39
N SER A 70 9.94 13.94 -1.87
CA SER A 70 10.57 12.90 -1.04
C SER A 70 11.77 13.51 -0.31
N GLU A 71 11.52 14.12 0.84
CA GLU A 71 12.55 14.90 1.55
C GLU A 71 13.68 14.05 2.12
N LYS A 72 13.36 12.86 2.67
CA LYS A 72 14.35 11.97 3.28
C LYS A 72 15.36 11.39 2.26
N ALA A 73 15.05 11.46 0.97
CA ALA A 73 15.79 10.81 -0.11
C ALA A 73 15.98 9.28 0.10
N GLY A 74 16.51 8.58 -0.90
CA GLY A 74 16.70 7.13 -0.85
C GLY A 74 16.45 6.46 -2.19
N ARG A 75 16.71 5.15 -2.27
CA ARG A 75 16.38 4.35 -3.46
C ARG A 75 14.85 4.20 -3.52
N GLY A 76 14.23 4.76 -4.55
CA GLY A 76 12.79 4.74 -4.72
C GLY A 76 12.38 4.55 -6.18
N ILE A 77 11.10 4.25 -6.37
CA ILE A 77 10.48 4.11 -7.70
C ILE A 77 9.28 5.05 -7.74
N ARG A 78 9.17 5.84 -8.80
CA ARG A 78 8.02 6.71 -9.08
C ARG A 78 7.43 6.36 -10.43
N LEU A 79 6.11 6.18 -10.47
CA LEU A 79 5.40 6.08 -11.74
C LEU A 79 5.43 7.45 -12.42
N LYS A 80 5.91 7.50 -13.67
CA LYS A 80 5.86 8.73 -14.47
C LYS A 80 4.42 9.00 -14.92
N THR A 81 4.01 10.26 -14.88
CA THR A 81 2.83 10.73 -15.61
C THR A 81 3.06 10.45 -17.11
N ARG A 82 2.10 9.80 -17.75
CA ARG A 82 2.07 9.66 -19.22
C ARG A 82 1.30 10.80 -19.84
#